data_AF-A0A936EHC2-F1
#
_entry.id   AF-A0A936EHC2-F1
#
_cell.length_a   1.000
_cell.length_b   1.000
_cell.length_c   1.000
_cell.angle_alpha   90.00
_cell.angle_beta   90.00
_cell.angle_gamma   90.00
#
_symmetry.space_group_name_H-M   'P 1'
#
loop_
_entity.id
_entity.type
_entity.pdbx_description
1 polymer ?
#
loop_
_entity_poly.entity_id
_entity_poly.type
_entity_poly.pdbx_seq_one_letter_code
_entity_poly.pdbx_strand_id
1 'polypeptide(L)' 'MPILTFKVSVAEARTIRAKARGEKAASVSAYLRKVALGGDAGIPQMERRKHPVSGLSYNAAPGRVVSDEEIKAALADFP' A
#
# COMPACT_ATOMS: atom_id res chain seq x y z
N MET A 1 -1.18 -12.12 12.66
CA MET A 1 -0.51 -10.82 12.42
C MET A 1 0.69 -10.71 13.34
N PRO A 2 1.88 -10.34 12.84
CA PRO A 2 3.04 -10.14 13.70
C PRO A 2 2.82 -8.95 14.64
N ILE A 3 3.24 -9.10 15.90
CA ILE A 3 3.22 -8.04 16.91
C ILE A 3 4.65 -7.56 17.10
N LEU A 4 4.89 -6.25 16.92
CA LEU A 4 6.17 -5.61 17.17
C LEU A 4 6.12 -4.89 18.51
N THR A 5 7.10 -5.15 19.37
CA THR A 5 7.27 -4.45 20.65
C THR A 5 8.63 -3.77 20.66
N PHE A 6 8.65 -2.49 21.00
CA PHE A 6 9.87 -1.69 21.08
C PHE A 6 9.82 -0.79 22.30
N LYS A 7 10.99 -0.40 22.80
CA LYS A 7 11.12 0.52 23.93
C LYS A 7 11.16 1.95 23.42
N VAL A 8 10.56 2.85 24.18
CA VAL A 8 10.54 4.29 23.91
C VAL A 8 10.77 5.02 25.23
N SER A 9 11.48 6.14 25.18
CA SER A 9 11.65 7.03 26.32
C SER A 9 10.32 7.69 26.71
N VAL A 10 10.26 8.24 27.93
CA VAL A 10 9.08 8.96 28.41
C VAL A 10 8.78 10.20 27.56
N ALA A 11 9.83 10.89 27.08
CA ALA A 11 9.69 12.05 26.20
C ALA A 11 9.07 11.66 24.86
N GLU A 12 9.56 10.59 24.22
CA GLU A 12 9.02 10.06 22.97
C GLU A 12 7.58 9.56 23.14
N ALA A 13 7.27 8.88 24.25
CA ALA A 13 5.91 8.43 24.51
C ALA A 13 4.92 9.61 24.59
N ARG A 14 5.33 10.75 25.16
CA ARG A 14 4.52 11.98 25.22
C ARG A 14 4.32 12.58 23.84
N THR A 15 5.38 12.68 23.03
CA THR A 15 5.28 13.26 21.68
C THR A 15 4.43 12.39 20.76
N ILE A 16 4.57 11.06 20.81
CA ILE A 16 3.75 10.12 20.03
C ILE A 16 2.26 10.27 20.39
N ARG A 17 1.92 10.35 21.68
CA ARG A 17 0.53 10.53 22.12
C ARG A 17 -0.04 11.90 21.69
N ALA A 18 0.77 12.96 21.76
CA ALA A 18 0.35 14.29 21.32
C ALA A 18 0.05 14.30 19.82
N LYS A 19 0.93 13.70 19.00
CA LYS A 19 0.72 13.57 17.54
C LYS A 19 -0.52 12.73 17.20
N ALA A 20 -0.70 11.59 17.86
CA ALA A 20 -1.87 10.73 17.66
C ALA A 20 -3.19 11.46 17.95
N ARG A 21 -3.22 12.29 19.00
CA ARG A 21 -4.39 13.14 19.31
C ARG A 21 -4.59 14.26 18.28
N GLY A 22 -3.50 14.90 17.85
CA GLY A 22 -3.55 15.95 16.81
C GLY A 22 -4.16 15.44 15.50
N GLU A 23 -3.86 14.20 15.12
CA GLU A 23 -4.42 13.54 13.92
C GLU A 23 -5.80 12.89 14.13
N LYS A 24 -6.39 13.02 15.34
CA LYS A 24 -7.67 12.37 15.71
C LYS A 24 -7.68 10.86 15.44
N ALA A 25 -6.54 10.20 15.62
CA ALA A 25 -6.43 8.76 15.42
C ALA A 25 -7.24 7.99 16.48
N ALA A 26 -7.89 6.90 16.07
CA ALA A 26 -8.68 6.06 16.98
C ALA A 26 -7.86 5.46 18.13
N SER A 27 -6.57 5.21 17.92
CA SER A 27 -5.64 4.76 18.95
C SER A 27 -4.19 5.13 18.59
N VAL A 28 -3.30 5.07 19.58
CA VAL A 28 -1.85 5.27 19.36
C VAL A 28 -1.27 4.21 18.43
N SER A 29 -1.73 2.96 18.53
CA SER A 29 -1.27 1.88 17.63
C SER A 29 -1.82 2.04 16.21
N ALA A 30 -3.04 2.57 16.04
CA ALA A 30 -3.57 2.93 14.73
C ALA A 30 -2.76 4.07 14.09
N TYR A 31 -2.42 5.09 14.88
CA TYR A 31 -1.55 6.17 14.47
C TYR A 31 -0.18 5.65 14.00
N LEU A 32 0.50 4.83 14.81
CA LEU A 32 1.81 4.29 14.46
C LEU A 32 1.80 3.44 13.19
N ARG A 33 0.74 2.63 13.00
CA ARG A 33 0.58 1.84 11.77
C ARG A 33 0.40 2.74 10.54
N LYS A 34 -0.47 3.75 10.63
CA LYS A 34 -0.70 4.72 9.55
C LYS A 34 0.57 5.49 9.17
N VAL A 35 1.37 5.88 10.15
CA VAL A 35 2.64 6.60 9.88
C VAL A 35 3.68 5.66 9.26
N ALA A 36 3.80 4.43 9.74
CA ALA A 36 4.80 3.48 9.26
C ALA A 36 4.49 2.92 7.87
N LEU A 37 3.22 2.71 7.55
CA LEU A 37 2.77 2.10 6.28
C LEU A 37 2.33 3.13 5.24
N GLY A 38 2.19 4.40 5.61
CA GLY A 38 1.46 5.40 4.83
C GLY A 38 -0.06 5.30 5.05
N GLY A 39 -0.80 6.30 4.58
CA GLY A 39 -2.27 6.20 4.53
C GLY A 39 -2.70 4.97 3.73
N ASP A 40 -3.86 4.39 4.05
CA ASP A 40 -4.40 3.20 3.39
C ASP A 40 -4.14 3.29 1.89
N ALA A 41 -3.13 2.54 1.42
CA ALA A 41 -3.04 2.18 0.03
C ALA A 41 -4.27 1.31 -0.16
N GLY A 42 -5.38 1.96 -0.51
CA GLY A 42 -6.70 1.34 -0.55
C GLY A 42 -6.57 0.02 -1.28
N ILE A 43 -7.20 -1.03 -0.74
CA ILE A 43 -7.18 -2.35 -1.37
C ILE A 43 -7.56 -2.13 -2.84
N PRO A 44 -6.66 -2.42 -3.80
CA PRO A 44 -6.91 -2.11 -5.19
C PRO A 44 -8.19 -2.83 -5.60
N GLN A 45 -9.22 -2.06 -5.96
CA GLN A 45 -10.49 -2.60 -6.40
C GLN A 45 -10.26 -3.26 -7.76
N MET A 46 -10.61 -4.54 -7.86
CA MET A 46 -10.41 -5.30 -9.07
C MET A 46 -11.64 -5.21 -9.97
N GLU A 47 -11.49 -4.67 -11.18
CA GLU A 47 -12.56 -4.69 -12.18
C GLU A 47 -12.37 -5.89 -13.10
N ARG A 48 -13.24 -6.90 -13.04
CA ARG A 48 -13.14 -8.05 -13.94
C ARG A 48 -13.80 -7.75 -15.28
N ARG A 49 -13.06 -7.86 -16.39
CA ARG A 49 -13.58 -7.81 -17.76
C ARG A 49 -13.09 -9.00 -18.59
N LYS A 50 -13.70 -9.20 -19.75
CA LYS A 50 -13.34 -10.25 -20.72
C LYS A 50 -12.61 -9.64 -21.90
N HIS A 51 -11.46 -10.19 -22.27
CA HIS A 51 -10.71 -9.74 -23.43
C HIS A 51 -11.44 -10.17 -24.71
N PRO A 52 -11.65 -9.27 -25.69
CA PRO A 52 -12.49 -9.56 -26.86
C PRO A 52 -11.92 -10.65 -27.77
N VAL A 53 -10.58 -10.76 -27.85
CA VAL A 53 -9.90 -11.75 -28.71
C VAL A 53 -9.69 -13.10 -28.00
N SER A 54 -9.09 -13.11 -26.80
CA SER A 54 -8.73 -14.34 -26.11
C SER A 54 -9.83 -14.92 -25.21
N GLY A 55 -10.89 -14.18 -24.89
CA GLY A 55 -11.94 -14.61 -23.94
C GLY A 55 -11.47 -14.75 -22.48
N LEU A 56 -10.20 -14.45 -22.21
CA LEU A 56 -9.62 -14.52 -20.87
C LEU A 56 -10.14 -13.38 -20.00
N SER A 57 -10.28 -13.66 -18.71
CA SER A 57 -10.62 -12.63 -17.71
C SER A 57 -9.38 -11.79 -17.41
N TYR A 58 -9.53 -10.46 -17.38
CA TYR A 58 -8.45 -9.54 -16.99
C TYR A 58 -8.93 -8.52 -15.97
N ASN A 59 -7.99 -7.95 -15.22
CA ASN A 59 -8.24 -6.82 -14.33
C ASN A 59 -8.19 -5.52 -15.13
N ALA A 60 -9.33 -4.86 -15.26
CA ALA A 60 -9.52 -3.60 -15.97
C ALA A 60 -9.45 -2.37 -15.04
N ALA A 61 -9.10 -2.57 -13.76
CA ALA A 61 -8.94 -1.46 -12.83
C ALA A 61 -7.85 -0.50 -13.34
N PRO A 62 -8.01 0.83 -13.16
CA PRO A 62 -6.99 1.80 -13.52
C PRO A 62 -5.70 1.46 -12.76
N GLY A 63 -4.64 1.19 -13.51
CA GLY A 63 -3.36 0.75 -12.98
C GLY A 63 -2.20 1.43 -13.73
N ARG A 64 -0.98 1.00 -13.42
CA ARG A 64 0.20 1.45 -14.17
C ARG A 64 0.04 1.03 -15.63
N VAL A 65 0.00 2.01 -16.53
CA VAL A 65 0.09 1.78 -17.96
C VAL A 65 1.53 1.38 -18.25
N VAL A 66 1.71 0.23 -18.90
CA VAL A 66 3.03 -0.27 -19.31
C VAL A 66 3.20 0.02 -20.79
N SER A 67 4.33 0.61 -21.19
CA SER A 67 4.63 0.88 -22.60
C SER A 67 5.26 -0.32 -23.30
N ASP A 68 5.18 -0.35 -24.63
CA ASP A 68 5.86 -1.38 -25.44
C ASP A 68 7.37 -1.42 -25.20
N GLU A 69 7.98 -0.28 -24.90
CA GLU A 69 9.41 -0.18 -24.59
C GLU A 69 9.74 -0.88 -23.27
N GLU A 70 8.90 -0.68 -22.24
CA GLU A 70 9.03 -1.35 -20.95
C GLU A 70 8.83 -2.87 -21.08
N ILE A 71 7.90 -3.31 -21.93
CA ILE A 71 7.67 -4.72 -22.21
C ILE A 71 8.91 -5.34 -22.88
N LYS A 72 9.46 -4.68 -23.92
CA LYS A 72 10.67 -5.16 -24.61
C LYS A 72 11.87 -5.21 -23.67
N ALA A 73 12.05 -4.20 -22.83
CA ALA A 73 13.13 -4.17 -21.85
C ALA A 73 13.00 -5.33 -20.85
N ALA A 74 11.79 -5.58 -20.32
CA ALA A 74 11.56 -6.68 -19.39
C ALA A 74 11.78 -8.06 -20.03
N LEU A 75 11.43 -8.23 -21.32
CA LEU A 75 11.63 -9.47 -22.05
C LEU A 75 13.08 -9.70 -22.49
N ALA A 76 13.90 -8.65 -22.60
CA ALA A 76 15.31 -8.78 -22.95
C ALA A 76 16.12 -9.53 -21.89
N ASP A 77 15.67 -9.51 -20.64
CA ASP A 77 16.29 -10.22 -19.51
C ASP A 77 15.83 -11.69 -19.39
N PHE A 78 14.89 -12.15 -20.22
CA PHE A 78 14.48 -13.56 -20.25
C PHE A 78 15.33 -14.33 -21.28
N PRO A 79 16.03 -15.41 -20.87
CA PRO A 79 16.86 -16.23 -21.76
C PRO A 79 16.07 -16.99 -22.83
#